data_AF-A0A388K7H8-F1
#
_entry.id   AF-A0A388K7H8-F1
#
_cell.length_a   1.000
_cell.length_b   1.000
_cell.length_c   1.000
_cell.angle_alpha   90.00
_cell.angle_beta   90.00
_cell.angle_gamma   90.00
#
_symmetry.space_group_name_H-M   'P 1'
#
loop_
_entity.id
_entity.type
_entity.pdbx_description
1 polymer ?
#
loop_
_entity_poly.entity_id
_entity_poly.type
_entity_poly.pdbx_seq_one_letter_code
_entity_poly.pdbx_strand_id
1 'polypeptide(L)'
;MIKNTKPDGYTPTIVKTTDDYVYVEYESPTMGFVDDVEFWFPPGDRSLVEYRSASRLGESDLDINRKRIKALRLELQKKGWASVGF
;
A
#
# COMPACT_ATOMS: atom_id res chain seq x y z
N MET A 1 8.18 12.32 5.35
CA MET A 1 6.91 11.63 5.70
C MET A 1 6.04 11.48 4.45
N ILE A 2 5.33 10.36 4.25
CA ILE A 2 4.34 10.20 3.15
C ILE A 2 3.11 11.02 3.56
N LYS A 3 2.74 12.03 2.77
CA LYS A 3 1.67 12.97 3.15
C LYS A 3 0.27 12.45 2.79
N ASN A 4 0.17 11.42 1.95
CA ASN A 4 -1.10 10.92 1.45
C ASN A 4 -1.25 9.41 1.72
N THR A 5 -1.45 9.05 2.98
CA THR A 5 -1.73 7.67 3.38
C THR A 5 -3.21 7.29 3.28
N LYS A 6 -4.09 8.21 2.84
CA LYS A 6 -5.56 8.03 2.75
C LYS A 6 -6.14 8.41 1.37
N PRO A 7 -5.68 7.80 0.26
CA PRO A 7 -6.11 8.22 -1.08
C PRO A 7 -7.59 7.94 -1.40
N ASP A 8 -8.25 7.10 -0.62
CA ASP A 8 -9.62 6.58 -0.85
C ASP A 8 -10.54 6.76 0.38
N GLY A 9 -10.06 7.48 1.41
CA GLY A 9 -10.80 7.69 2.65
C GLY A 9 -10.77 6.52 3.64
N TYR A 10 -10.05 5.43 3.34
CA TYR A 10 -9.84 4.34 4.29
C TYR A 10 -8.89 4.78 5.40
N THR A 11 -9.03 4.18 6.57
CA THR A 11 -8.14 4.44 7.72
C THR A 11 -6.98 3.45 7.69
N PRO A 12 -5.73 3.93 7.52
CA PRO A 12 -4.55 3.07 7.52
C PRO A 12 -4.07 2.84 8.95
N THR A 13 -3.74 1.59 9.26
CA THR A 13 -3.09 1.16 10.50
C THR A 13 -1.83 0.40 10.15
N ILE A 14 -0.66 0.88 10.59
CA ILE A 14 0.59 0.12 10.44
C ILE A 14 0.54 -1.04 11.43
N VAL A 15 0.50 -2.26 10.91
CA VAL A 15 0.44 -3.48 11.72
C VAL A 15 1.83 -4.03 11.98
N LYS A 16 2.73 -3.93 10.99
CA LYS A 16 4.12 -4.40 11.13
C LYS A 16 5.09 -3.51 10.38
N THR A 17 6.25 -3.29 10.98
CA THR A 17 7.39 -2.64 10.33
C THR A 17 8.67 -3.35 10.72
N THR A 18 9.50 -3.66 9.74
CA THR A 18 10.89 -4.10 9.89
C THR A 18 11.79 -3.13 9.12
N ASP A 19 13.08 -3.41 9.04
CA ASP A 19 14.04 -2.59 8.28
C ASP A 19 13.75 -2.57 6.77
N ASP A 20 13.13 -3.63 6.25
CA ASP A 20 12.93 -3.91 4.82
C ASP A 20 11.47 -4.16 4.44
N TYR A 21 10.53 -4.05 5.38
CA TYR A 21 9.13 -4.40 5.13
C TYR A 21 8.16 -3.56 5.96
N VAL A 22 7.06 -3.15 5.34
CA VAL A 22 5.96 -2.42 5.98
C VAL A 22 4.64 -3.08 5.61
N TYR A 23 3.82 -3.36 6.60
CA TYR A 23 2.48 -3.88 6.41
C TYR A 23 1.45 -2.96 7.05
N VAL A 24 0.44 -2.62 6.26
CA VAL A 24 -0.62 -1.66 6.58
C VAL A 24 -1.97 -2.29 6.30
N GLU A 25 -2.86 -2.22 7.28
CA GLU A 25 -4.29 -2.50 7.08
C GLU A 25 -5.01 -1.21 6.72
N TYR A 26 -5.89 -1.27 5.72
CA TYR A 26 -6.76 -0.18 5.32
C TYR A 26 -8.20 -0.56 5.63
N GLU A 27 -8.83 0.14 6.57
CA GLU A 27 -10.21 -0.11 6.99
C GLU A 27 -11.19 0.89 6.35
N SER A 28 -12.28 0.38 5.79
CA SER A 28 -13.34 1.20 5.21
C SER A 28 -14.11 1.95 6.30
N PRO A 29 -14.48 3.23 6.08
CA PRO A 29 -15.05 4.08 7.13
C PRO A 29 -16.44 3.64 7.62
N THR A 30 -17.18 2.84 6.84
CA THR A 30 -18.59 2.52 7.13
C THR A 30 -18.97 1.05 6.98
N MET A 31 -18.21 0.23 6.25
CA MET A 31 -18.57 -1.17 5.96
C MET A 31 -17.69 -2.20 6.69
N GLY A 32 -16.66 -1.76 7.42
CA GLY A 32 -15.75 -2.67 8.15
C GLY A 32 -14.93 -3.57 7.22
N PHE A 33 -14.76 -3.18 5.96
CA PHE A 33 -13.89 -3.89 5.03
C PHE A 33 -12.45 -3.57 5.36
N VAL A 34 -11.61 -4.60 5.42
CA VAL A 34 -10.18 -4.45 5.67
C VAL A 34 -9.42 -4.99 4.47
N ASP A 35 -8.53 -4.16 3.96
CA ASP A 35 -7.60 -4.52 2.91
C ASP A 35 -6.18 -4.52 3.47
N ASP A 36 -5.40 -5.51 3.05
CA ASP A 36 -3.99 -5.65 3.38
C ASP A 36 -3.13 -5.01 2.30
N VAL A 37 -2.26 -4.08 2.67
CA VAL A 37 -1.24 -3.47 1.80
C VAL A 37 0.14 -3.73 2.38
N GLU A 38 1.00 -4.39 1.60
CA GLU A 38 2.36 -4.71 1.98
C GLU A 38 3.35 -4.01 1.05
N PHE A 39 4.44 -3.51 1.64
CA PHE A 39 5.57 -2.93 0.95
C PHE A 39 6.81 -3.72 1.35
N TRP A 40 7.53 -4.23 0.37
CA TRP A 40 8.81 -4.89 0.58
C TRP A 40 9.92 -4.12 -0.12
N PHE A 41 11.03 -3.91 0.58
CA PHE A 41 12.20 -3.15 0.15
C PHE A 41 13.38 -4.13 0.01
N PRO A 42 13.60 -4.72 -1.17
CA PRO A 42 14.54 -5.82 -1.34
C PRO A 42 15.96 -5.43 -0.90
N PRO A 43 16.65 -6.28 -0.11
CA PRO A 43 18.03 -6.02 0.27
C PRO A 43 18.94 -5.89 -0.96
N GLY A 44 19.78 -4.88 -0.97
CA GLY A 44 20.75 -4.64 -2.05
C GLY A 44 20.27 -3.71 -3.17
N ASP A 45 18.96 -3.50 -3.33
CA ASP A 45 18.42 -2.48 -4.22
C ASP A 45 17.75 -1.36 -3.42
N ARG A 46 18.54 -0.33 -3.08
CA ARG A 46 18.09 0.82 -2.28
C ARG A 46 17.06 1.70 -2.99
N SER A 47 16.74 1.40 -4.24
CA SER A 47 15.79 2.15 -5.03
C SER A 47 14.53 1.36 -5.34
N LEU A 48 14.41 0.10 -4.93
CA LEU A 48 13.29 -0.75 -5.30
C LEU A 48 12.32 -0.97 -4.15
N VAL A 49 11.03 -0.99 -4.51
CA VAL A 49 9.94 -1.41 -3.63
C VAL A 49 8.96 -2.28 -4.40
N GLU A 50 8.60 -3.40 -3.80
CA GLU A 50 7.55 -4.30 -4.26
C GLU A 50 6.27 -4.06 -3.44
N TYR A 51 5.13 -4.33 -4.06
CA TYR A 51 3.82 -4.04 -3.49
C TYR A 51 2.92 -5.26 -3.59
N ARG A 52 2.14 -5.47 -2.55
CA ARG A 52 1.02 -6.41 -2.54
C ARG A 52 -0.21 -5.72 -1.98
N SER A 53 -1.37 -5.96 -2.58
CA SER A 53 -2.68 -5.51 -2.10
C SER A 53 -3.64 -6.69 -2.13
N ALA A 54 -4.35 -6.94 -1.03
CA ALA A 54 -5.33 -8.01 -0.96
C ALA A 54 -6.50 -7.64 -0.05
N SER A 55 -7.72 -7.73 -0.55
CA SER A 55 -8.93 -7.51 0.25
C SER A 55 -9.25 -8.77 1.08
N ARG A 56 -9.59 -8.61 2.37
CA ARG A 56 -9.94 -9.77 3.23
C ARG A 56 -11.31 -10.34 2.93
N LEU A 57 -12.21 -9.52 2.38
CA LEU A 57 -13.59 -9.89 2.06
C LEU A 57 -13.88 -9.68 0.58
N GLY A 58 -13.69 -10.75 -0.22
CA GLY A 58 -14.13 -10.87 -1.61
C GLY A 58 -13.33 -10.06 -2.65
N GLU A 59 -13.22 -10.59 -3.86
CA GLU A 59 -12.50 -10.01 -5.01
C GLU A 59 -13.26 -8.90 -5.77
N SER A 60 -14.37 -8.37 -5.23
CA SER A 60 -15.15 -7.35 -5.93
C SER A 60 -14.64 -5.95 -5.63
N ASP A 61 -13.42 -5.68 -6.07
CA ASP A 61 -12.83 -4.36 -5.94
C ASP A 61 -13.36 -3.45 -7.03
N LEU A 62 -14.13 -2.43 -6.66
CA LEU A 62 -14.53 -1.30 -7.50
C LEU A 62 -13.33 -0.41 -7.90
N ASP A 63 -12.20 -1.05 -8.23
CA ASP A 63 -10.91 -0.47 -8.55
C ASP A 63 -10.25 0.28 -7.37
N ILE A 64 -10.76 0.13 -6.14
CA ILE A 64 -10.29 0.89 -4.96
C ILE A 64 -8.86 0.50 -4.62
N ASN A 65 -8.58 -0.80 -4.45
CA ASN A 65 -7.22 -1.28 -4.16
C ASN A 65 -6.21 -0.85 -5.24
N ARG A 66 -6.59 -0.98 -6.52
CA ARG A 66 -5.72 -0.54 -7.64
C ARG A 66 -5.45 0.96 -7.61
N LYS A 67 -6.46 1.80 -7.35
CA LYS A 67 -6.28 3.26 -7.20
C LYS A 67 -5.39 3.61 -6.01
N ARG A 68 -5.56 2.93 -4.87
CA ARG A 68 -4.74 3.10 -3.67
C ARG A 68 -3.28 2.79 -3.96
N ILE A 69 -2.99 1.61 -4.51
CA ILE A 69 -1.63 1.22 -4.88
C ILE A 69 -1.01 2.20 -5.87
N LYS A 70 -1.77 2.63 -6.89
CA LYS A 70 -1.29 3.64 -7.85
C LYS A 70 -0.91 4.96 -7.17
N ALA A 71 -1.73 5.46 -6.26
CA ALA A 71 -1.44 6.70 -5.54
C ALA A 71 -0.20 6.57 -4.63
N LEU A 72 -0.09 5.47 -3.89
CA LEU A 72 1.05 5.21 -2.99
C LEU A 72 2.35 5.05 -3.79
N ARG A 73 2.30 4.34 -4.93
CA ARG A 73 3.42 4.21 -5.88
C ARG A 73 3.90 5.56 -6.37
N LEU A 74 3.01 6.46 -6.79
CA LEU A 74 3.39 7.80 -7.27
C LEU A 74 4.09 8.61 -6.17
N GLU A 75 3.65 8.49 -4.92
CA GLU A 75 4.31 9.18 -3.79
C GLU A 75 5.68 8.59 -3.47
N LEU A 76 5.89 7.28 -3.64
CA LEU A 76 7.18 6.63 -3.48
C LEU A 76 8.14 6.96 -4.64
N GLN A 77 7.63 7.03 -5.87
CA GLN A 77 8.40 7.46 -7.05
C GLN A 77 8.93 8.88 -6.91
N LYS A 78 8.13 9.82 -6.40
CA LYS A 78 8.57 11.19 -6.08
C LYS A 78 9.72 11.23 -5.06
N LYS A 79 9.93 10.14 -4.32
CA LYS A 79 11.00 10.00 -3.32
C LYS A 79 12.19 9.19 -3.83
N GLY A 80 12.20 8.80 -5.10
CA GLY A 80 13.30 8.05 -5.73
C GLY A 80 13.14 6.53 -5.69
N TRP A 81 11.97 6.02 -5.28
CA TRP A 81 11.69 4.59 -5.30
C TRP A 81 11.09 4.15 -6.64
N ALA A 82 11.73 3.20 -7.31
CA ALA A 82 11.21 2.42 -8.42
C ALA A 82 10.35 1.25 -7.90
N SER A 83 9.48 0.74 -8.78
CA SER A 83 8.49 -0.28 -8.46
C SER A 83 8.49 -1.36 -9.54
N VAL A 84 8.53 -2.64 -9.14
CA VAL A 84 8.48 -3.78 -10.08
C VAL A 84 7.02 -4.09 -10.44
N GLY A 85 6.75 -4.39 -11.72
CA GLY A 85 5.46 -4.93 -12.17
C GLY A 85 4.50 -3.92 -12.83
N PHE A 86 3.92 -4.37 -13.94
CA PHE A 86 2.73 -3.86 -14.61
C PHE A 86 1.77 -5.04 -14.84
#